data_AF-A0A975A0B9-F1
#
_entry.id   AF-A0A975A0B9-F1
#
_cell.length_a   1.000
_cell.length_b   1.000
_cell.length_c   1.000
_cell.angle_alpha   90.00
_cell.angle_beta   90.00
_cell.angle_gamma   90.00
#
_symmetry.space_group_name_H-M   'P 1'
#
loop_
_entity.id
_entity.type
_entity.pdbx_description
1 polymer ?
#
loop_
_entity_poly.entity_id
_entity_poly.type
_entity_poly.pdbx_seq_one_letter_code
_entity_poly.pdbx_strand_id
1 'polypeptide(L)'
;MRRILSILFTFLLCSCQQEPSKLFDDVYQIAEFDRVYEPTLIHSGKESGFLEPLMQFGIFRIDSISFENLENSIVKSERFTEGSYYLNIELDNYLSENNLDILNMSKSSITENHFDKTYHLYLLSDRKTFAICKVNH
;
A
#
# COMPACT_ATOMS: atom_id res chain seq x y z
N MET A 1 46.25 12.03 3.35
CA MET A 1 45.13 11.81 2.41
C MET A 1 44.81 10.32 2.25
N ARG A 2 44.29 9.65 3.29
CA ARG A 2 43.85 8.25 3.19
C ARG A 2 42.78 7.83 4.23
N ARG A 3 42.26 8.79 5.01
CA ARG A 3 41.23 8.57 6.05
C ARG A 3 39.91 9.30 5.78
N ILE A 4 39.88 10.23 4.82
CA ILE A 4 38.66 11.01 4.50
C ILE A 4 37.76 10.22 3.53
N LEU A 5 38.31 9.31 2.72
CA LEU A 5 37.52 8.48 1.80
C LEU A 5 36.59 7.48 2.50
N SER A 6 36.81 7.16 3.78
CA SER A 6 36.00 6.17 4.50
C SER A 6 34.73 6.75 5.12
N ILE A 7 34.59 8.07 5.19
CA ILE A 7 33.41 8.72 5.79
C ILE A 7 32.32 8.99 4.73
N LEU A 8 32.66 8.99 3.44
CA LEU A 8 31.68 9.19 2.38
C LEU A 8 30.79 7.97 2.10
N PHE A 9 31.19 6.77 2.54
CA PHE A 9 30.47 5.54 2.20
C PHE A 9 29.33 5.19 3.18
N THR A 10 29.41 5.66 4.43
CA THR A 10 28.38 5.40 5.45
C THR A 10 27.15 6.29 5.31
N PHE A 11 27.23 7.42 4.59
CA PHE A 11 26.08 8.29 4.33
C PHE A 11 25.23 7.87 3.13
N LEU A 12 25.66 6.89 2.33
CA LEU A 12 24.95 6.45 1.12
C LEU A 12 23.88 5.38 1.38
N LEU A 13 23.78 4.83 2.60
CA LEU A 13 22.87 3.72 2.92
C LEU A 13 21.62 4.13 3.70
N CYS A 14 21.46 5.40 4.11
CA CYS A 14 20.32 5.86 4.92
C CYS A 14 19.28 6.70 4.15
N SER A 15 19.36 6.80 2.82
CA SER A 15 18.42 7.63 2.04
C SER A 15 17.37 6.85 1.24
N CYS A 16 17.27 5.53 1.43
CA CYS A 16 16.30 4.67 0.72
C CYS A 16 15.18 4.16 1.64
N GLN A 17 14.71 4.95 2.61
CA GLN A 17 13.41 4.64 3.22
C GLN A 17 12.33 5.22 2.30
N GLN A 18 12.01 4.41 1.30
CA GLN A 18 11.09 4.68 0.21
C GLN A 18 9.70 5.06 0.77
N GLU A 19 9.23 6.27 0.43
CA GLU A 19 7.88 6.80 0.74
C GLU A 19 6.70 5.80 0.60
N PRO A 20 6.69 4.81 -0.31
CA PRO A 20 5.57 3.89 -0.44
C PRO A 20 5.41 2.89 0.73
N SER A 21 6.38 2.74 1.64
CA SER A 21 6.14 1.96 2.88
C SER A 21 5.08 2.59 3.77
N LYS A 22 4.92 3.93 3.71
CA LYS A 22 3.91 4.65 4.50
C LYS A 22 2.48 4.28 4.14
N LEU A 23 2.21 3.84 2.91
CA LEU A 23 0.84 3.54 2.49
C LEU A 23 0.20 2.46 3.36
N PHE A 24 0.96 1.41 3.69
CA PHE A 24 0.47 0.38 4.58
C PHE A 24 0.41 0.85 6.03
N ASP A 25 1.40 1.62 6.49
CA ASP A 25 1.41 2.17 7.85
C ASP A 25 0.20 3.09 8.11
N ASP A 26 -0.15 3.95 7.15
CA ASP A 26 -1.32 4.82 7.20
C ASP A 26 -2.60 3.97 7.33
N VAL A 27 -2.77 2.96 6.46
CA VAL A 27 -3.94 2.06 6.53
C VAL A 27 -3.97 1.26 7.83
N TYR A 28 -2.82 0.77 8.29
CA TYR A 28 -2.69 0.03 9.53
C TYR A 28 -3.17 0.87 10.72
N GLN A 29 -2.75 2.14 10.77
CA GLN A 29 -3.14 3.06 11.82
C GLN A 29 -4.64 3.38 11.76
N ILE A 30 -5.18 3.70 10.59
CA ILE A 30 -6.61 4.03 10.43
C ILE A 30 -7.49 2.82 10.74
N ALA A 31 -7.06 1.63 10.34
CA ALA A 31 -7.78 0.38 10.55
C ALA A 31 -7.70 -0.14 11.99
N GLU A 32 -6.77 0.38 12.79
CA GLU A 32 -6.50 -0.07 14.16
C GLU A 32 -6.30 -1.60 14.23
N PHE A 33 -5.48 -2.15 13.35
CA PHE A 33 -5.24 -3.59 13.36
C PHE A 33 -4.56 -4.04 14.65
N ASP A 34 -5.14 -5.05 15.31
CA ASP A 34 -4.60 -5.66 16.54
C ASP A 34 -3.36 -6.54 16.29
N ARG A 35 -3.01 -6.79 15.02
CA ARG A 35 -1.96 -7.71 14.61
C ARG A 35 -0.89 -6.97 13.84
N VAL A 36 0.36 -7.32 14.12
CA VAL A 36 1.51 -6.83 13.36
C VAL A 36 1.59 -7.59 12.04
N TYR A 37 1.75 -6.84 10.95
CA TYR A 37 1.97 -7.35 9.60
C TYR A 37 3.31 -6.82 9.08
N GLU A 38 4.04 -7.63 8.32
CA GLU A 38 5.34 -7.25 7.74
C GLU A 38 5.32 -7.37 6.20
N PRO A 39 4.51 -6.54 5.51
CA PRO A 39 4.48 -6.58 4.06
C PRO A 39 5.77 -6.01 3.45
N THR A 40 6.20 -6.59 2.33
CA THR A 40 7.30 -6.09 1.51
C THR A 40 6.73 -5.37 0.30
N LEU A 41 7.08 -4.10 0.11
CA LEU A 41 6.76 -3.36 -1.10
C LEU A 41 7.48 -3.99 -2.31
N ILE A 42 6.73 -4.31 -3.36
CA ILE A 42 7.28 -4.89 -4.61
C ILE A 42 7.17 -3.93 -5.80
N HIS A 43 6.17 -3.05 -5.80
CA HIS A 43 5.98 -2.06 -6.85
C HIS A 43 5.22 -0.85 -6.31
N SER A 44 5.46 0.33 -6.88
CA SER A 44 4.80 1.56 -6.45
C SER A 44 4.89 2.62 -7.54
N GLY A 45 3.92 3.51 -7.57
CA GLY A 45 3.92 4.67 -8.44
C GLY A 45 3.08 5.80 -7.86
N LYS A 46 3.08 6.93 -8.57
CA LYS A 46 2.33 8.12 -8.17
C LYS A 46 1.91 8.94 -9.39
N GLU A 47 0.73 9.53 -9.31
CA GLU A 47 0.28 10.52 -10.26
C GLU A 47 0.65 11.92 -9.75
N SER A 48 1.31 12.70 -10.61
CA SER A 48 1.78 14.03 -10.25
C SER A 48 0.62 15.00 -10.06
N GLY A 49 0.60 15.70 -8.93
CA GLY A 49 -0.26 16.86 -8.68
C GLY A 49 0.54 18.14 -8.51
N PHE A 50 -0.12 19.24 -8.16
CA PHE A 50 0.52 20.56 -8.07
C PHE A 50 1.42 20.73 -6.83
N LEU A 51 0.91 20.35 -5.65
CA LEU A 51 1.64 20.41 -4.37
C LEU A 51 1.88 19.02 -3.78
N GLU A 52 0.84 18.18 -3.76
CA GLU A 52 0.92 16.76 -3.41
C GLU A 52 0.52 15.91 -4.62
N PRO A 53 0.96 14.63 -4.71
CA PRO A 53 0.45 13.69 -5.71
C PRO A 53 -1.08 13.60 -5.65
N LEU A 54 -1.76 13.51 -6.79
CA LEU A 54 -3.21 13.26 -6.80
C LEU A 54 -3.51 11.84 -6.31
N MET A 55 -2.62 10.92 -6.65
CA MET A 55 -2.72 9.53 -6.25
C MET A 55 -1.34 8.92 -6.03
N GLN A 56 -1.26 7.99 -5.10
CA GLN A 56 -0.10 7.12 -4.90
C GLN A 56 -0.60 5.69 -4.77
N PHE A 57 0.17 4.74 -5.27
CA PHE A 57 -0.14 3.33 -5.05
C PHE A 57 1.10 2.53 -4.68
N GLY A 58 0.86 1.42 -3.98
CA GLY A 58 1.87 0.43 -3.65
C GLY A 58 1.27 -0.96 -3.81
N ILE A 59 2.05 -1.88 -4.35
CA ILE A 59 1.77 -3.31 -4.39
C ILE A 59 2.73 -3.97 -3.42
N PHE A 60 2.18 -4.79 -2.55
CA PHE A 60 2.87 -5.40 -1.43
C PHE A 60 2.76 -6.91 -1.52
N ARG A 61 3.83 -7.58 -1.10
CA ARG A 61 3.85 -9.02 -0.88
C ARG A 61 3.85 -9.30 0.61
N ILE A 62 3.10 -10.31 1.02
CA ILE A 62 3.03 -10.80 2.39
C ILE A 62 2.96 -12.33 2.38
N ASP A 63 3.32 -13.00 3.47
CA ASP A 63 3.15 -14.44 3.57
C ASP A 63 1.66 -14.82 3.62
N SER A 64 1.32 -16.03 3.18
CA SER A 64 -0.07 -16.47 3.03
C SER A 64 -0.84 -16.55 4.36
N ILE A 65 -0.16 -16.80 5.48
CA ILE A 65 -0.82 -16.84 6.81
C ILE A 65 -1.20 -15.42 7.22
N SER A 66 -0.27 -14.48 7.07
CA SER A 66 -0.53 -13.05 7.31
C SER A 66 -1.55 -12.48 6.33
N PHE A 67 -1.59 -12.94 5.09
CA PHE A 67 -2.63 -12.56 4.12
C PHE A 67 -4.03 -12.96 4.63
N GLU A 68 -4.20 -14.23 5.06
CA GLU A 68 -5.47 -14.70 5.60
C GLU A 68 -5.87 -13.92 6.87
N ASN A 69 -4.90 -13.60 7.72
CA ASN A 69 -5.15 -12.75 8.89
C ASN A 69 -5.61 -11.34 8.49
N LEU A 70 -4.95 -10.73 7.49
CA LEU A 70 -5.30 -9.40 6.98
C LEU A 70 -6.70 -9.41 6.36
N GLU A 71 -7.02 -10.42 5.55
CA GLU A 71 -8.36 -10.65 4.97
C GLU A 71 -9.41 -10.71 6.08
N ASN A 72 -9.18 -11.51 7.12
CA ASN A 72 -10.08 -11.62 8.25
C ASN A 72 -10.23 -10.32 9.04
N SER A 73 -9.14 -9.56 9.22
CA SER A 73 -9.16 -8.24 9.89
C SER A 73 -10.00 -7.23 9.10
N ILE A 74 -9.85 -7.18 7.78
CA ILE A 74 -10.64 -6.32 6.90
C ILE A 74 -12.12 -6.71 6.95
N VAL A 75 -12.44 -8.00 6.81
CA VAL A 75 -13.83 -8.49 6.82
C VAL A 75 -14.54 -8.17 8.13
N LYS A 76 -13.84 -8.23 9.26
CA LYS A 76 -14.42 -7.95 10.59
C LYS A 76 -14.47 -6.47 10.93
N SER A 77 -13.61 -5.65 10.34
CA SER A 77 -13.55 -4.22 10.63
C SER A 77 -14.78 -3.49 10.10
N GLU A 78 -15.36 -2.62 10.92
CA GLU A 78 -16.45 -1.70 10.53
C GLU A 78 -15.90 -0.45 9.83
N ARG A 79 -14.59 -0.22 9.89
CA ARG A 79 -13.92 0.93 9.27
C ARG A 79 -13.74 0.76 7.77
N PHE A 80 -13.70 -0.48 7.29
CA PHE A 80 -13.69 -0.80 5.87
C PHE A 80 -15.12 -0.80 5.33
N THR A 81 -15.34 0.02 4.30
CA THR A 81 -16.60 0.14 3.59
C THR A 81 -16.49 -0.41 2.17
N GLU A 82 -17.64 -0.52 1.50
CA GLU A 82 -17.69 -0.84 0.08
C GLU A 82 -16.90 0.22 -0.70
N GLY A 83 -15.93 -0.24 -1.48
CA GLY A 83 -15.11 0.62 -2.31
C GLY A 83 -15.44 0.48 -3.78
N SER A 84 -15.06 1.48 -4.55
CA SER A 84 -14.97 1.40 -6.00
C SER A 84 -13.55 1.04 -6.42
N TYR A 85 -13.42 0.43 -7.59
CA TYR A 85 -12.11 0.28 -8.19
C TYR A 85 -11.59 1.65 -8.61
N TYR A 86 -10.38 1.99 -8.17
CA TYR A 86 -9.71 3.20 -8.60
C TYR A 86 -8.91 2.90 -9.88
N LEU A 87 -9.24 3.62 -10.96
CA LEU A 87 -8.60 3.43 -12.25
C LEU A 87 -7.13 3.85 -12.19
N ASN A 88 -6.22 2.89 -12.32
CA ASN A 88 -4.79 3.11 -12.35
C ASN A 88 -4.15 2.18 -13.37
N ILE A 89 -3.59 2.76 -14.44
CA ILE A 89 -3.04 2.02 -15.58
C ILE A 89 -1.89 1.08 -15.16
N GLU A 90 -1.05 1.49 -14.22
CA GLU A 90 0.06 0.65 -13.75
C GLU A 90 -0.44 -0.54 -12.91
N LEU A 91 -1.44 -0.33 -12.06
CA LEU A 91 -2.11 -1.39 -11.33
C LEU A 91 -2.88 -2.33 -12.28
N ASP A 92 -3.59 -1.78 -13.26
CA ASP A 92 -4.31 -2.54 -14.30
C ASP A 92 -3.36 -3.47 -15.06
N ASN A 93 -2.20 -2.94 -15.48
CA ASN A 93 -1.17 -3.72 -16.14
C ASN A 93 -0.65 -4.83 -15.22
N TYR A 94 -0.35 -4.53 -13.95
CA TYR A 94 0.11 -5.54 -13.01
C TYR A 94 -0.91 -6.66 -12.80
N LEU A 95 -2.19 -6.33 -12.62
CA LEU A 95 -3.26 -7.32 -12.46
C LEU A 95 -3.41 -8.18 -13.72
N SER A 96 -3.39 -7.55 -14.90
CA SER A 96 -3.53 -8.26 -16.18
C SER A 96 -2.35 -9.18 -16.48
N GLU A 97 -1.10 -8.70 -16.31
CA GLU A 97 0.12 -9.46 -16.58
C GLU A 97 0.25 -10.69 -15.67
N ASN A 98 -0.29 -10.61 -14.45
CA ASN A 98 -0.22 -11.68 -13.46
C ASN A 98 -1.52 -12.49 -13.35
N ASN A 99 -2.55 -12.17 -14.14
CA ASN A 99 -3.88 -12.78 -14.11
C ASN A 99 -4.48 -12.81 -12.68
N LEU A 100 -4.52 -11.62 -12.07
CA LEU A 100 -4.99 -11.41 -10.70
C LEU A 100 -6.35 -10.69 -10.67
N ASP A 101 -7.18 -11.11 -9.72
CA ASP A 101 -8.48 -10.50 -9.42
C ASP A 101 -8.45 -9.87 -8.02
N ILE A 102 -9.33 -8.89 -7.78
CA ILE A 102 -9.52 -8.26 -6.47
C ILE A 102 -10.61 -9.00 -5.69
N LEU A 103 -10.29 -9.41 -4.46
CA LEU A 103 -11.14 -10.28 -3.65
C LEU A 103 -12.10 -9.53 -2.70
N ASN A 104 -11.78 -8.30 -2.32
CA ASN A 104 -12.44 -7.61 -1.20
C ASN A 104 -13.15 -6.31 -1.60
N MET A 105 -13.69 -6.20 -2.82
CA MET A 105 -14.37 -4.98 -3.28
C MET A 105 -15.45 -4.48 -2.30
N SER A 106 -16.21 -5.41 -1.69
CA SER A 106 -17.25 -5.11 -0.69
C SER A 106 -16.72 -4.49 0.61
N LYS A 107 -15.41 -4.61 0.89
CA LYS A 107 -14.70 -4.02 2.03
C LYS A 107 -13.29 -3.64 1.63
N SER A 108 -13.18 -2.63 0.76
CA SER A 108 -11.91 -2.20 0.18
C SER A 108 -11.56 -0.74 0.44
N SER A 109 -12.52 0.09 0.86
CA SER A 109 -12.29 1.52 1.10
C SER A 109 -12.15 1.82 2.58
N ILE A 110 -11.19 2.67 2.94
CA ILE A 110 -10.98 3.18 4.30
C ILE A 110 -10.51 4.63 4.26
N THR A 111 -10.99 5.44 5.20
CA THR A 111 -10.70 6.87 5.28
C THR A 111 -10.67 7.30 6.74
N GLU A 112 -9.71 8.15 7.12
CA GLU A 112 -9.71 8.77 8.45
C GLU A 112 -10.74 9.90 8.51
N ASN A 113 -10.80 10.70 7.42
CA ASN A 113 -11.76 11.79 7.24
C ASN A 113 -12.16 11.85 5.76
N HIS A 114 -13.46 11.85 5.46
CA HIS A 114 -14.00 11.87 4.11
C HIS A 114 -13.54 13.06 3.24
N PHE A 115 -13.01 14.11 3.85
CA PHE A 115 -12.58 15.33 3.16
C PHE A 115 -11.08 15.40 2.85
N ASP A 116 -10.27 14.43 3.26
CA ASP A 116 -8.82 14.47 3.07
C ASP A 116 -8.36 13.41 2.07
N LYS A 117 -8.33 12.16 2.51
CA LYS A 117 -7.64 11.08 1.82
C LYS A 117 -8.42 9.78 1.92
N THR A 118 -8.66 9.15 0.79
CA THR A 118 -9.25 7.81 0.74
C THR A 118 -8.18 6.78 0.38
N TYR A 119 -8.14 5.69 1.13
CA TYR A 119 -7.29 4.54 0.85
C TYR A 119 -8.16 3.39 0.36
N HIS A 120 -7.76 2.80 -0.76
CA HIS A 120 -8.34 1.58 -1.27
C HIS A 120 -7.33 0.45 -1.08
N LEU A 121 -7.66 -0.53 -0.23
CA LEU A 121 -6.86 -1.74 -0.04
C LEU A 121 -7.50 -2.88 -0.82
N TYR A 122 -6.77 -3.42 -1.78
CA TYR A 122 -7.20 -4.52 -2.66
C TYR A 122 -6.42 -5.79 -2.36
N LEU A 123 -7.08 -6.81 -1.83
CA LEU A 123 -6.55 -8.15 -1.64
C LEU A 123 -6.59 -8.89 -2.99
N LEU A 124 -5.45 -9.45 -3.42
CA LEU A 124 -5.35 -10.07 -4.75
C LEU A 124 -5.53 -11.59 -4.69
N SER A 125 -6.00 -12.18 -5.80
CA SER A 125 -6.39 -13.59 -5.90
C SER A 125 -5.27 -14.60 -5.71
N ASP A 126 -4.01 -14.19 -5.75
CA ASP A 126 -2.86 -15.06 -5.46
C ASP A 126 -2.64 -15.31 -3.95
N ARG A 127 -3.41 -14.64 -3.08
CA ARG A 127 -3.39 -14.80 -1.61
C ARG A 127 -2.01 -14.61 -0.98
N LYS A 128 -1.20 -13.75 -1.59
CA LYS A 128 0.12 -13.34 -1.11
C LYS A 128 0.48 -11.91 -1.53
N THR A 129 -0.35 -11.26 -2.35
CA THR A 129 -0.17 -9.85 -2.72
C THR A 129 -1.42 -9.03 -2.45
N PHE A 130 -1.22 -7.76 -2.13
CA PHE A 130 -2.28 -6.77 -2.01
C PHE A 130 -1.79 -5.43 -2.54
N ALA A 131 -2.73 -4.59 -2.99
CA ALA A 131 -2.45 -3.24 -3.44
C ALA A 131 -3.10 -2.22 -2.49
N ILE A 132 -2.47 -1.06 -2.34
CA ILE A 132 -3.05 0.10 -1.67
C ILE A 132 -2.98 1.28 -2.64
N CYS A 133 -4.12 1.91 -2.89
CA CYS A 133 -4.22 3.18 -3.60
C CYS A 133 -4.65 4.28 -2.63
N LYS A 134 -3.85 5.32 -2.50
CA LYS A 134 -4.16 6.55 -1.77
C LYS A 134 -4.60 7.60 -2.77
N VAL A 135 -5.78 8.15 -2.57
CA VAL A 135 -6.37 9.22 -3.40
C VAL A 135 -6.54 10.45 -2.53
N ASN A 136 -5.96 11.56 -2.97
CA ASN A 136 -6.08 12.87 -2.33
C ASN A 136 -7.24 13.63 -2.99
N HIS A 137 -8.12 14.25 -2.19
CA HIS A 137 -9.28 15.04 -2.68
C HIS A 137 -9.02 16.56 -2.68
#